data_AF-A0A2L0CJK8-F1
#
_entry.id   AF-A0A2L0CJK8-F1
#
_cell.length_a   1.000
_cell.length_b   1.000
_cell.length_c   1.000
_cell.angle_alpha   90.00
_cell.angle_beta   90.00
_cell.angle_gamma   90.00
#
_symmetry.space_group_name_H-M   'P 1'
#
loop_
_entity.id
_entity.type
_entity.pdbx_description
1 polymer ?
#
loop_
_entity_poly.entity_id
_entity_poly.type
_entity_poly.pdbx_seq_one_letter_code
_entity_poly.pdbx_strand_id
1 'polypeptide(L)'
;YKAICMWYQAQRKGRTDFTPEEMESCMRNVAPGSPDLSLLSFQGGFHGRTFGALTTTHSKYVHKIDVPSFDWPFASFPMYKYPLEENVAYNQAQDKKCLAEVEDLIEKYAKKGKPVAGVVVEPIQSEGGDNEASPEFFQELQRIAKRHNAALLIDEVQTGGGPTGKFWCHEHFNLPSPPDVVTFSKKMQLGGYYHNLDMRPAQGYRI
;
A
#
# COMPACT_ATOMS: atom_id res chain seq x y z
N TYR A 1 7.79 0.08 -2.62
CA TYR A 1 7.64 -1.36 -2.31
C TYR A 1 8.91 -1.96 -1.73
N LYS A 2 10.04 -1.93 -2.44
CA LYS A 2 11.34 -2.44 -1.96
C LYS A 2 11.69 -1.96 -0.54
N ALA A 3 11.61 -0.65 -0.29
CA ALA A 3 11.87 -0.04 1.02
C ALA A 3 10.95 -0.60 2.14
N ILE A 4 9.66 -0.80 1.86
CA ILE A 4 8.69 -1.39 2.79
C ILE A 4 9.10 -2.82 3.17
N CYS A 5 9.43 -3.66 2.19
CA CYS A 5 9.84 -5.04 2.46
C CYS A 5 11.13 -5.11 3.28
N MET A 6 12.09 -4.20 3.03
CA MET A 6 13.31 -4.10 3.81
C MET A 6 13.05 -3.66 5.25
N TRP A 7 12.24 -2.61 5.44
CA TRP A 7 11.82 -2.13 6.75
C TRP A 7 11.11 -3.23 7.54
N TYR A 8 10.14 -3.91 6.91
CA TYR A 8 9.40 -5.00 7.54
C TYR A 8 10.31 -6.13 8.04
N GLN A 9 11.30 -6.54 7.23
CA GLN A 9 12.26 -7.56 7.64
C GLN A 9 13.22 -7.06 8.72
N ALA A 10 13.63 -5.79 8.69
CA ALA A 10 14.45 -5.20 9.73
C ALA A 10 13.72 -5.19 11.10
N GLN A 11 12.43 -4.83 11.11
CA GLN A 11 11.58 -4.88 12.31
C GLN A 11 11.47 -6.30 12.88
N ARG A 12 11.31 -7.32 12.03
CA ARG A 12 11.18 -8.72 12.47
C ARG A 12 12.48 -9.34 12.97
N LYS A 13 13.61 -9.01 12.33
CA LYS A 13 14.91 -9.64 12.65
C LYS A 13 15.70 -8.87 13.69
N GLY A 14 15.38 -7.59 13.93
CA GLY A 14 16.09 -6.73 14.89
C GLY A 14 17.59 -6.59 14.61
N ARG A 15 18.02 -6.75 13.35
CA ARG A 15 19.43 -6.94 12.98
C ARG A 15 19.91 -5.93 11.93
N THR A 16 21.18 -5.53 12.07
CA THR A 16 21.92 -4.64 11.18
C THR A 16 22.68 -5.37 10.07
N ASP A 17 22.90 -6.68 10.19
CA ASP A 17 23.71 -7.48 9.26
C ASP A 17 22.99 -8.73 8.71
N PHE A 18 23.48 -9.26 7.59
CA PHE A 18 22.93 -10.42 6.87
C PHE A 18 23.76 -11.68 7.08
N THR A 19 23.11 -12.85 7.14
CA THR A 19 23.81 -14.14 7.23
C THR A 19 24.38 -14.57 5.87
N PRO A 20 25.42 -15.42 5.82
CA PRO A 20 25.90 -16.00 4.57
C PRO A 20 24.80 -16.70 3.76
N GLU A 21 23.90 -17.43 4.44
CA GLU A 21 22.76 -18.09 3.82
C GLU A 21 21.80 -17.09 3.17
N GLU A 22 21.50 -15.97 3.83
CA GLU A 22 20.65 -14.90 3.27
C GLU A 22 21.28 -14.27 2.03
N MET A 23 22.59 -14.01 2.07
CA MET A 23 23.33 -13.45 0.95
C MET A 23 23.38 -14.40 -0.24
N GLU A 24 23.53 -15.70 -0.01
CA GLU A 24 23.58 -16.70 -1.08
C GLU A 24 22.19 -17.01 -1.67
N SER A 25 21.18 -17.13 -0.82
CA SER A 25 19.81 -17.45 -1.22
C SER A 25 19.13 -16.30 -1.98
N CYS A 26 19.40 -15.04 -1.61
CA CYS A 26 18.80 -13.89 -2.31
C CYS A 26 19.22 -13.81 -3.79
N MET A 27 20.46 -14.18 -4.10
CA MET A 27 20.99 -14.21 -5.48
C MET A 27 20.31 -15.27 -6.36
N ARG A 28 19.58 -16.21 -5.75
CA ARG A 28 18.79 -17.24 -6.42
C ARG A 28 17.28 -17.00 -6.31
N ASN A 29 16.87 -15.84 -5.77
CA ASN A 29 15.47 -15.50 -5.51
C ASN A 29 14.74 -16.48 -4.59
N VAL A 30 15.45 -17.06 -3.61
CA VAL A 30 14.87 -18.00 -2.64
C VAL A 30 15.03 -17.51 -1.20
N ALA A 31 14.16 -18.00 -0.32
CA ALA A 31 14.27 -17.75 1.11
C ALA A 31 15.55 -18.40 1.68
N PRO A 32 16.13 -17.86 2.78
CA PRO A 32 15.65 -16.72 3.57
C PRO A 32 16.01 -15.33 3.01
N GLY A 33 16.88 -15.25 2.01
CA GLY A 33 17.39 -13.99 1.44
C GLY A 33 16.36 -13.20 0.63
N SER A 34 15.50 -13.93 -0.10
CA SER A 34 14.32 -13.39 -0.79
C SER A 34 13.06 -13.97 -0.14
N PRO A 35 12.57 -13.36 0.96
CA PRO A 35 11.40 -13.86 1.68
C PRO A 35 10.12 -13.70 0.85
N ASP A 36 9.16 -14.61 1.06
CA ASP A 36 7.83 -14.51 0.46
C ASP A 36 7.00 -13.49 1.25
N LEU A 37 7.04 -12.23 0.82
CA LEU A 37 6.29 -11.12 1.41
C LEU A 37 5.24 -10.64 0.42
N SER A 38 4.16 -10.06 0.94
CA SER A 38 3.12 -9.45 0.10
C SER A 38 2.89 -7.98 0.43
N LEU A 39 2.29 -7.27 -0.52
CA LEU A 39 1.64 -5.98 -0.28
C LEU A 39 0.15 -6.14 -0.48
N LEU A 40 -0.65 -5.50 0.36
CA LEU A 40 -2.10 -5.45 0.19
C LEU A 40 -2.47 -4.20 -0.62
N SER A 41 -3.29 -4.38 -1.65
CA SER A 41 -3.82 -3.28 -2.48
C SER A 41 -5.35 -3.29 -2.50
N PHE A 42 -5.98 -2.48 -3.34
CA PHE A 42 -7.44 -2.38 -3.42
C PHE A 42 -7.96 -2.64 -4.83
N GLN A 43 -9.13 -3.27 -4.93
CA GLN A 43 -9.92 -3.35 -6.16
C GLN A 43 -10.13 -1.93 -6.71
N GLY A 44 -9.99 -1.75 -8.03
CA GLY A 44 -10.04 -0.43 -8.68
C GLY A 44 -8.72 0.34 -8.69
N GLY A 45 -7.76 0.00 -7.81
CA GLY A 45 -6.52 0.77 -7.69
C GLY A 45 -5.61 0.75 -8.93
N PHE A 46 -4.78 1.77 -9.09
CA PHE A 46 -3.77 1.86 -10.15
C PHE A 46 -2.46 2.44 -9.62
N HIS A 47 -1.42 1.60 -9.58
CA HIS A 47 -0.11 1.97 -9.04
C HIS A 47 1.03 1.86 -10.08
N GLY A 48 0.69 1.56 -11.34
CA GLY A 48 1.63 1.44 -12.45
C GLY A 48 1.55 0.10 -13.18
N ARG A 49 2.50 -0.14 -14.10
CA ARG A 49 2.43 -1.29 -15.04
C ARG A 49 3.69 -2.17 -15.08
N THR A 50 4.72 -1.85 -14.32
CA THR A 50 5.84 -2.78 -14.10
C THR A 50 5.38 -3.92 -13.19
N PHE A 51 5.95 -5.12 -13.27
CA PHE A 51 5.38 -6.32 -12.62
C PHE A 51 4.96 -6.16 -11.15
N GLY A 52 5.77 -5.49 -10.32
CA GLY A 52 5.41 -5.20 -8.93
C GLY A 52 4.22 -4.23 -8.80
N ALA A 53 4.24 -3.12 -9.53
CA ALA A 53 3.16 -2.12 -9.56
C ALA A 53 1.88 -2.64 -10.23
N LEU A 54 2.02 -3.52 -11.21
CA LEU A 54 0.90 -4.13 -11.92
C LEU A 54 0.20 -5.17 -11.05
N THR A 55 0.94 -5.86 -10.18
CA THR A 55 0.36 -6.79 -9.21
C THR A 55 -0.61 -6.08 -8.27
N THR A 56 -0.28 -4.88 -7.81
CA THR A 56 -1.13 -4.05 -6.94
C THR A 56 -2.15 -3.20 -7.70
N THR A 57 -2.10 -3.16 -9.03
CA THR A 57 -3.09 -2.46 -9.88
C THR A 57 -4.27 -3.37 -10.18
N HIS A 58 -5.52 -2.93 -9.96
CA HIS A 58 -6.76 -3.68 -10.20
C HIS A 58 -7.83 -2.84 -10.92
N SER A 59 -7.39 -1.99 -11.85
CA SER A 59 -8.24 -1.01 -12.57
C SER A 59 -9.03 -1.61 -13.74
N LYS A 60 -8.37 -2.20 -14.74
CA LYS A 60 -8.98 -2.71 -15.98
C LYS A 60 -8.30 -4.00 -16.43
N TYR A 61 -9.05 -4.95 -16.98
CA TYR A 61 -8.51 -6.26 -17.40
C TYR A 61 -7.39 -6.10 -18.45
N VAL A 62 -7.54 -5.16 -19.40
CA VAL A 62 -6.57 -4.92 -20.49
C VAL A 62 -5.22 -4.43 -19.97
N HIS A 63 -5.14 -3.92 -18.75
CA HIS A 63 -3.86 -3.55 -18.14
C HIS A 63 -3.08 -4.79 -17.66
N LYS A 64 -3.74 -5.92 -17.38
CA LYS A 64 -3.17 -7.06 -16.64
C LYS A 64 -3.14 -8.38 -17.42
N ILE A 65 -4.05 -8.58 -18.37
CA ILE A 65 -4.16 -9.85 -19.11
C ILE A 65 -2.82 -10.21 -19.75
N ASP A 66 -2.45 -11.49 -19.71
CA ASP A 66 -1.20 -12.06 -20.25
C ASP A 66 0.11 -11.62 -19.56
N VAL A 67 0.04 -10.98 -18.38
CA VAL A 67 1.23 -10.58 -17.60
C VAL A 67 1.35 -11.38 -16.30
N PRO A 68 2.54 -11.92 -15.95
CA PRO A 68 2.77 -12.55 -14.66
C PRO A 68 2.50 -11.60 -13.48
N SER A 69 1.98 -12.14 -12.38
CA SER A 69 1.70 -11.39 -11.15
C SER A 69 2.13 -12.19 -9.91
N PHE A 70 2.28 -11.50 -8.79
CA PHE A 70 2.51 -12.15 -7.49
C PHE A 70 1.19 -12.47 -6.81
N ASP A 71 1.16 -13.58 -6.06
CA ASP A 71 0.04 -13.95 -5.18
C ASP A 71 0.03 -13.02 -3.95
N TRP A 72 -0.49 -11.81 -4.13
CA TRP A 72 -0.61 -10.75 -3.12
C TRP A 72 -2.10 -10.40 -2.90
N PRO A 73 -2.52 -10.06 -1.66
CA PRO A 73 -3.92 -9.76 -1.38
C PRO A 73 -4.35 -8.44 -2.00
N PHE A 74 -5.64 -8.37 -2.36
CA PHE A 74 -6.33 -7.11 -2.59
C PHE A 74 -7.69 -7.14 -1.90
N ALA A 75 -8.08 -6.02 -1.30
CA ALA A 75 -9.37 -5.84 -0.63
C ALA A 75 -10.32 -5.02 -1.50
N SER A 76 -11.61 -5.02 -1.18
CA SER A 76 -12.56 -4.08 -1.77
C SER A 76 -12.26 -2.65 -1.32
N PHE A 77 -12.38 -1.67 -2.22
CA PHE A 77 -12.41 -0.24 -1.85
C PHE A 77 -13.88 0.19 -1.61
N PRO A 78 -14.15 1.14 -0.68
CA PRO A 78 -15.53 1.58 -0.42
C PRO A 78 -16.20 2.12 -1.69
N MET A 79 -17.43 1.66 -1.96
CA MET A 79 -18.25 2.15 -3.08
C MET A 79 -19.44 2.94 -2.54
N TYR A 80 -19.32 4.26 -2.55
CA TYR A 80 -20.34 5.15 -1.99
C TYR A 80 -21.57 5.30 -2.88
N LYS A 81 -22.70 5.58 -2.22
CA LYS A 81 -23.91 6.08 -2.86
C LYS A 81 -24.00 7.60 -2.67
N TYR A 82 -24.56 8.23 -3.69
CA TYR A 82 -24.76 9.67 -3.77
C TYR A 82 -26.25 9.98 -3.94
N PRO A 83 -26.75 11.13 -3.43
CA PRO A 83 -26.02 12.15 -2.66
C PRO A 83 -25.50 11.63 -1.30
N LEU A 84 -24.39 12.17 -0.81
CA LEU A 84 -23.67 11.61 0.36
C LEU A 84 -24.50 11.76 1.65
N GLU A 85 -25.14 12.91 1.81
CA GLU A 85 -25.99 13.30 2.92
C GLU A 85 -27.22 12.40 3.07
N GLU A 86 -27.71 11.81 1.97
CA GLU A 86 -28.83 10.86 1.97
C GLU A 86 -28.39 9.42 2.26
N ASN A 87 -27.10 9.12 2.14
CA ASN A 87 -26.57 7.76 2.17
C ASN A 87 -25.53 7.50 3.28
N VAL A 88 -25.46 8.38 4.29
CA VAL A 88 -24.46 8.35 5.37
C VAL A 88 -24.31 6.95 6.00
N ALA A 89 -25.41 6.33 6.43
CA ALA A 89 -25.36 5.02 7.09
C ALA A 89 -24.85 3.90 6.16
N TYR A 90 -25.20 3.95 4.87
CA TYR A 90 -24.72 3.00 3.89
C TYR A 90 -23.22 3.17 3.63
N ASN A 91 -22.75 4.41 3.44
CA ASN A 91 -21.35 4.72 3.15
C ASN A 91 -20.45 4.34 4.35
N GLN A 92 -20.89 4.64 5.59
CA GLN A 92 -20.19 4.18 6.80
C GLN A 92 -20.14 2.65 6.92
N ALA A 93 -21.18 1.95 6.47
CA ALA A 93 -21.18 0.48 6.44
C ALA A 93 -20.23 -0.08 5.36
N GLN A 94 -20.06 0.60 4.22
CA GLN A 94 -19.06 0.23 3.21
C GLN A 94 -17.65 0.37 3.76
N ASP A 95 -17.33 1.48 4.43
CA ASP A 95 -16.03 1.67 5.07
C ASP A 95 -15.70 0.52 6.01
N LYS A 96 -16.62 0.22 6.96
CA LYS A 96 -16.46 -0.87 7.93
C LYS A 96 -16.27 -2.22 7.27
N LYS A 97 -17.03 -2.52 6.23
CA LYS A 97 -16.94 -3.77 5.48
C LYS A 97 -15.57 -3.92 4.82
N CYS A 98 -15.10 -2.89 4.12
CA CYS A 98 -13.81 -2.89 3.45
C CYS A 98 -12.65 -3.00 4.44
N LEU A 99 -12.71 -2.28 5.56
CA LEU A 99 -11.69 -2.35 6.61
C LEU A 99 -11.61 -3.73 7.28
N ALA A 100 -12.74 -4.38 7.53
CA ALA A 100 -12.77 -5.74 8.05
C ALA A 100 -12.12 -6.73 7.06
N GLU A 101 -12.40 -6.59 5.76
CA GLU A 101 -11.77 -7.40 4.73
C GLU A 101 -10.24 -7.18 4.67
N VAL A 102 -9.77 -5.95 4.85
CA VAL A 102 -8.32 -5.66 4.93
C VAL A 102 -7.68 -6.42 6.09
N GLU A 103 -8.27 -6.37 7.28
CA GLU A 103 -7.75 -7.05 8.48
C GLU A 103 -7.75 -8.58 8.29
N ASP A 104 -8.84 -9.15 7.79
CA ASP A 104 -8.96 -10.58 7.48
C ASP A 104 -7.90 -11.05 6.48
N LEU A 105 -7.64 -10.25 5.42
CA LEU A 105 -6.65 -10.58 4.40
C LEU A 105 -5.23 -10.54 4.95
N ILE A 106 -4.90 -9.56 5.80
CA ILE A 106 -3.59 -9.47 6.45
C ILE A 106 -3.32 -10.74 7.27
N GLU A 107 -4.28 -11.14 8.12
CA GLU A 107 -4.14 -12.34 8.94
C GLU A 107 -4.06 -13.63 8.10
N LYS A 108 -4.90 -13.73 7.06
CA LYS A 108 -4.93 -14.89 6.17
C LYS A 108 -3.60 -15.07 5.46
N TYR A 109 -2.99 -13.99 4.98
CA TYR A 109 -1.71 -14.03 4.28
C TYR A 109 -0.53 -14.31 5.23
N ALA A 110 -0.58 -13.79 6.46
CA ALA A 110 0.36 -14.19 7.50
C ALA A 110 0.32 -15.71 7.77
N LYS A 111 -0.88 -16.30 7.90
CA LYS A 111 -1.08 -17.75 8.09
C LYS A 111 -0.61 -18.59 6.89
N LYS A 112 -0.63 -18.02 5.68
CA LYS A 112 -0.06 -18.64 4.46
C LYS A 112 1.46 -18.60 4.38
N GLY A 113 2.15 -17.97 5.34
CA GLY A 113 3.59 -17.75 5.29
C GLY A 113 4.01 -16.62 4.35
N LYS A 114 3.05 -15.79 3.90
CA LYS A 114 3.27 -14.64 3.00
C LYS A 114 2.81 -13.33 3.65
N PRO A 115 3.41 -12.91 4.77
CA PRO A 115 2.86 -11.81 5.54
C PRO A 115 2.83 -10.50 4.73
N VAL A 116 1.82 -9.69 5.00
CA VAL A 116 1.64 -8.36 4.39
C VAL A 116 2.62 -7.39 5.03
N ALA A 117 3.63 -6.96 4.26
CA ALA A 117 4.63 -6.00 4.70
C ALA A 117 4.12 -4.55 4.64
N GLY A 118 3.11 -4.28 3.81
CA GLY A 118 2.50 -2.96 3.71
C GLY A 118 1.21 -2.95 2.90
N VAL A 119 0.45 -1.88 3.09
CA VAL A 119 -0.81 -1.58 2.40
C VAL A 119 -0.57 -0.39 1.48
N VAL A 120 -0.93 -0.50 0.21
CA VAL A 120 -0.85 0.57 -0.79
C VAL A 120 -2.25 1.03 -1.17
N VAL A 121 -2.48 2.35 -1.13
CA VAL A 121 -3.79 2.95 -1.43
C VAL A 121 -3.62 4.34 -2.04
N GLU A 122 -4.45 4.68 -3.02
CA GLU A 122 -4.60 6.05 -3.52
C GLU A 122 -5.55 6.84 -2.58
N PRO A 123 -5.31 8.13 -2.29
CA PRO A 123 -6.28 8.96 -1.56
C PRO A 123 -7.64 9.06 -2.27
N ILE A 124 -7.62 9.09 -3.60
CA ILE A 124 -8.78 9.02 -4.49
C ILE A 124 -8.36 8.13 -5.66
N GLN A 125 -9.02 6.99 -5.85
CA GLN A 125 -8.65 6.08 -6.94
C GLN A 125 -8.96 6.73 -8.27
N SER A 126 -7.96 6.97 -9.12
CA SER A 126 -8.23 7.74 -10.35
C SER A 126 -8.62 6.84 -11.53
N GLU A 127 -7.69 6.01 -12.03
CA GLU A 127 -7.94 5.15 -13.20
C GLU A 127 -9.05 4.10 -12.96
N GLY A 128 -9.31 3.81 -11.68
CA GLY A 128 -10.38 2.93 -11.21
C GLY A 128 -11.78 3.54 -11.27
N GLY A 129 -11.91 4.85 -11.51
CA GLY A 129 -13.18 5.54 -11.67
C GLY A 129 -13.48 6.64 -10.65
N ASP A 130 -12.48 7.41 -10.22
CA ASP A 130 -12.60 8.52 -9.26
C ASP A 130 -13.35 8.11 -7.97
N ASN A 131 -12.97 6.97 -7.39
CA ASN A 131 -13.59 6.46 -6.17
C ASN A 131 -12.99 7.15 -4.93
N GLU A 132 -13.85 7.72 -4.11
CA GLU A 132 -13.50 8.41 -2.86
C GLU A 132 -13.82 7.53 -1.63
N ALA A 133 -13.11 7.77 -0.53
CA ALA A 133 -13.42 7.23 0.78
C ALA A 133 -13.27 8.33 1.84
N SER A 134 -13.94 8.14 2.97
CA SER A 134 -13.97 9.10 4.07
C SER A 134 -12.59 9.25 4.73
N PRO A 135 -12.28 10.43 5.34
CA PRO A 135 -11.14 10.57 6.23
C PRO A 135 -11.07 9.45 7.29
N GLU A 136 -12.22 9.06 7.85
CA GLU A 136 -12.33 8.02 8.87
C GLU A 136 -11.88 6.65 8.36
N PHE A 137 -12.16 6.32 7.10
CA PHE A 137 -11.65 5.11 6.45
C PHE A 137 -10.12 5.07 6.45
N PHE A 138 -9.47 6.15 6.00
CA PHE A 138 -8.00 6.21 5.95
C PHE A 138 -7.36 6.22 7.34
N GLN A 139 -8.00 6.86 8.32
CA GLN A 139 -7.53 6.83 9.71
C GLN A 139 -7.57 5.41 10.28
N GLU A 140 -8.68 4.67 10.11
CA GLU A 140 -8.78 3.29 10.60
C GLU A 140 -7.88 2.34 9.80
N LEU A 141 -7.73 2.57 8.50
CA LEU A 141 -6.78 1.81 7.68
C LEU A 141 -5.35 1.94 8.23
N GLN A 142 -4.93 3.15 8.64
CA GLN A 142 -3.63 3.33 9.29
C GLN A 142 -3.55 2.58 10.63
N ARG A 143 -4.62 2.60 11.44
CA ARG A 143 -4.64 1.86 12.71
C ARG A 143 -4.51 0.36 12.49
N ILE A 144 -5.25 -0.21 11.53
CA ILE A 144 -5.15 -1.62 11.14
C ILE A 144 -3.72 -1.94 10.68
N ALA A 145 -3.17 -1.17 9.73
CA ALA A 145 -1.82 -1.40 9.22
C ALA A 145 -0.78 -1.43 10.36
N LYS A 146 -0.85 -0.45 11.28
CA LYS A 146 0.03 -0.40 12.46
C LYS A 146 -0.14 -1.57 13.42
N ARG A 147 -1.38 -1.98 13.73
CA ARG A 147 -1.65 -3.15 14.62
C ARG A 147 -0.98 -4.42 14.10
N HIS A 148 -0.88 -4.57 12.77
CA HIS A 148 -0.30 -5.72 12.11
C HIS A 148 1.17 -5.54 11.66
N ASN A 149 1.82 -4.46 12.10
CA ASN A 149 3.19 -4.09 11.69
C ASN A 149 3.37 -4.00 10.16
N ALA A 150 2.34 -3.57 9.44
CA ALA A 150 2.39 -3.28 8.01
C ALA A 150 2.54 -1.77 7.78
N ALA A 151 3.40 -1.38 6.82
CA ALA A 151 3.55 0.03 6.45
C ALA A 151 2.34 0.54 5.65
N LEU A 152 1.90 1.76 5.90
CA LEU A 152 0.94 2.46 5.06
C LEU A 152 1.65 3.27 3.96
N LEU A 153 1.43 2.90 2.70
CA LEU A 153 1.86 3.65 1.52
C LEU A 153 0.66 4.38 0.91
N ILE A 154 0.72 5.71 0.92
CA ILE A 154 -0.25 6.55 0.20
C ILE A 154 0.31 6.91 -1.17
N ASP A 155 -0.37 6.48 -2.23
CA ASP A 155 0.05 6.75 -3.61
C ASP A 155 -0.53 8.08 -4.10
N GLU A 156 0.28 9.14 -4.03
CA GLU A 156 -0.08 10.49 -4.44
C GLU A 156 0.49 10.87 -5.81
N VAL A 157 0.80 9.87 -6.65
CA VAL A 157 1.24 10.10 -8.03
C VAL A 157 0.24 10.94 -8.84
N GLN A 158 -1.07 10.83 -8.56
CA GLN A 158 -2.11 11.58 -9.26
C GLN A 158 -2.74 12.70 -8.44
N THR A 159 -3.01 12.43 -7.16
CA THR A 159 -3.66 13.35 -6.21
C THR A 159 -2.72 14.42 -5.66
N GLY A 160 -1.41 14.14 -5.63
CA GLY A 160 -0.40 15.08 -5.15
C GLY A 160 -0.17 16.26 -6.10
N GLY A 161 0.35 17.36 -5.54
CA GLY A 161 0.68 18.58 -6.26
C GLY A 161 -0.47 19.60 -6.36
N GLY A 162 -1.39 19.63 -5.39
CA GLY A 162 -2.37 20.72 -5.26
C GLY A 162 -3.81 20.54 -5.76
N PRO A 163 -4.19 19.56 -6.61
CA PRO A 163 -5.51 19.59 -7.28
C PRO A 163 -6.70 19.45 -6.33
N THR A 164 -6.51 18.91 -5.13
CA THR A 164 -7.54 18.74 -4.10
C THR A 164 -7.62 19.92 -3.13
N GLY A 165 -6.93 21.03 -3.41
CA GLY A 165 -6.87 22.22 -2.55
C GLY A 165 -5.81 22.17 -1.44
N LYS A 166 -5.08 21.04 -1.31
CA LYS A 166 -3.90 20.88 -0.46
C LYS A 166 -2.76 20.31 -1.29
N PHE A 167 -1.51 20.49 -0.83
CA PHE A 167 -0.35 20.01 -1.60
C PHE A 167 -0.39 18.49 -1.75
N TRP A 168 -0.65 17.78 -0.64
CA TRP A 168 -0.95 16.36 -0.62
C TRP A 168 -2.41 16.12 -0.22
N CYS A 169 -3.09 15.21 -0.89
CA CYS A 169 -4.50 14.90 -0.61
C CYS A 169 -4.68 14.27 0.77
N HIS A 170 -3.73 13.44 1.24
CA HIS A 170 -3.84 12.82 2.56
C HIS A 170 -3.84 13.82 3.74
N GLU A 171 -3.46 15.07 3.51
CA GLU A 171 -3.58 16.15 4.50
C GLU A 171 -5.05 16.46 4.87
N HIS A 172 -6.02 16.01 4.07
CA HIS A 172 -7.45 16.09 4.41
C HIS A 172 -7.88 15.02 5.42
N PHE A 173 -7.10 13.94 5.57
CA PHE A 173 -7.54 12.77 6.33
C PHE A 173 -7.28 12.88 7.84
N ASN A 174 -6.47 13.85 8.29
CA ASN A 174 -6.09 14.01 9.70
C ASN A 174 -5.64 12.68 10.32
N LEU A 175 -4.73 11.98 9.63
CA LEU A 175 -4.24 10.67 10.06
C LEU A 175 -3.62 10.74 11.48
N PRO A 176 -3.77 9.68 12.31
CA PRO A 176 -3.16 9.62 13.64
C PRO A 176 -1.64 9.86 13.66
N SER A 177 -0.94 9.53 12.57
CA SER A 177 0.44 9.94 12.30
C SER A 177 0.65 10.17 10.80
N PRO A 178 1.79 10.72 10.36
CA PRO A 178 2.16 10.71 8.94
C PRO A 178 2.11 9.29 8.35
N PRO A 179 1.78 9.12 7.05
CA PRO A 179 1.97 7.87 6.34
C PRO A 179 3.42 7.39 6.42
N ASP A 180 3.65 6.09 6.33
CA ASP A 180 5.01 5.54 6.36
C ASP A 180 5.77 5.86 5.06
N VAL A 181 5.08 5.76 3.92
CA VAL A 181 5.60 6.10 2.60
C VAL A 181 4.57 6.89 1.81
N VAL A 182 5.03 7.87 1.05
CA VAL A 182 4.21 8.55 0.04
C VAL A 182 4.96 8.59 -1.28
N THR A 183 4.32 8.09 -2.36
CA THR A 183 4.86 8.17 -3.72
C THR A 183 4.30 9.37 -4.46
N PHE A 184 5.09 9.97 -5.34
CA PHE A 184 4.69 11.13 -6.14
C PHE A 184 5.35 11.12 -7.51
N SER A 185 4.70 11.74 -8.50
CA SER A 185 5.21 11.95 -9.85
C SER A 185 4.31 12.97 -10.58
N LYS A 186 4.09 12.81 -11.89
CA LYS A 186 3.19 13.61 -12.74
C LYS A 186 3.36 15.11 -12.52
N LYS A 187 2.46 15.75 -11.78
CA LYS A 187 2.45 17.21 -11.52
C LYS A 187 3.77 17.69 -10.89
N MET A 188 4.44 16.81 -10.15
CA MET A 188 5.71 17.07 -9.46
C MET A 188 6.93 17.14 -10.40
N GLN A 189 6.76 16.93 -11.71
CA GLN A 189 7.81 16.86 -12.75
C GLN A 189 8.77 15.67 -12.60
N LEU A 190 9.25 15.40 -11.40
CA LEU A 190 10.06 14.24 -11.05
C LEU A 190 9.23 13.22 -10.29
N GLY A 191 9.57 11.94 -10.49
CA GLY A 191 9.07 10.85 -9.68
C GLY A 191 9.92 10.62 -8.45
N GLY A 192 9.30 10.21 -7.35
CA GLY A 192 10.01 9.87 -6.13
C GLY A 192 9.07 9.36 -5.05
N TYR A 193 9.63 9.17 -3.87
CA TYR A 193 8.87 8.91 -2.66
C TYR A 193 9.59 9.52 -1.48
N TYR A 194 8.83 9.92 -0.46
CA TYR A 194 9.37 10.21 0.87
C TYR A 194 8.85 9.17 1.85
N HIS A 195 9.55 9.01 2.96
CA HIS A 195 9.26 7.99 3.95
C HIS A 195 9.69 8.43 5.35
N ASN A 196 9.17 7.77 6.38
CA ASN A 196 9.61 7.98 7.76
C ASN A 196 11.08 7.58 7.97
N LEU A 197 11.77 8.21 8.92
CA LEU A 197 13.21 8.01 9.14
C LEU A 197 13.59 6.57 9.47
N ASP A 198 12.72 5.85 10.16
CA ASP A 198 12.90 4.44 10.53
C ASP A 198 12.88 3.50 9.32
N MET A 199 12.33 3.93 8.18
CA MET A 199 12.33 3.17 6.93
C MET A 199 13.62 3.33 6.11
N ARG A 200 14.54 4.20 6.53
CA ARG A 200 15.81 4.40 5.83
C ARG A 200 16.65 3.11 5.89
N PRO A 201 17.05 2.51 4.75
CA PRO A 201 17.93 1.35 4.77
C PRO A 201 19.29 1.69 5.40
N ALA A 202 19.80 0.79 6.24
CA ALA A 202 21.08 0.98 6.92
C ALA A 202 22.28 0.90 5.96
N GLN A 203 22.22 0.01 4.96
CA GLN A 203 23.30 -0.18 3.99
C GLN A 203 23.08 0.65 2.72
N GLY A 204 24.17 1.16 2.14
CA GLY A 204 24.16 1.81 0.83
C GLY A 204 23.79 0.86 -0.31
N TYR A 205 23.49 1.42 -1.49
CA TYR A 205 23.12 0.69 -2.72
C TYR A 205 21.83 -0.15 -2.64
N ARG A 206 21.00 0.03 -1.61
CA ARG A 206 19.75 -0.72 -1.43
C ARG A 206 18.54 -0.09 -2.12
N ILE A 207 18.54 1.20 -2.42
CA ILE A 207 17.48 1.92 -3.15
C ILE A 207 18.08 2.48 -4.43
#